data_AF-A0AAV6AXE2-F1
#
_entry.id   AF-A0AAV6AXE2-F1
#
_cell.length_a   1.000
_cell.length_b   1.000
_cell.length_c   1.000
_cell.angle_alpha   90.00
_cell.angle_beta   90.00
_cell.angle_gamma   90.00
#
_symmetry.space_group_name_H-M   'P 1'
#
loop_
_entity.id
_entity.type
_entity.pdbx_description
1 polymer ?
#
loop_
_entity_poly.entity_id
_entity_poly.type
_entity_poly.pdbx_seq_one_letter_code
_entity_poly.pdbx_strand_id
1 'polypeptide(L)'
;MVRFLYNIGFHIFFAVAAPYYFLRMWRRGNWQEGFGQRFSRYDSKFKQSITNRDTIWLHAVSVGEVNICTQLIKALEPRVPQLKIIVSTTTTTGMAELQKKLPAHIAKIYYPLDARRYVRHSM
;
A
#
# COMPACT_ATOMS: atom_id res chain seq x y z
N MET A 1 35.57 20.41 -8.46
CA MET A 1 34.85 21.43 -9.28
C MET A 1 33.57 20.87 -9.91
N VAL A 2 33.66 19.89 -10.82
CA VAL A 2 32.51 19.35 -11.60
C VAL A 2 31.36 18.82 -10.72
N ARG A 3 31.68 18.12 -9.63
CA ARG A 3 30.71 17.54 -8.68
C ARG A 3 29.96 18.59 -7.84
N PHE A 4 30.56 19.77 -7.65
CA PHE A 4 29.93 20.89 -6.93
C PHE A 4 28.93 21.64 -7.84
N LEU A 5 29.33 21.90 -9.09
CA LEU A 5 28.46 22.44 -10.13
C LEU A 5 27.29 21.50 -10.45
N TYR A 6 27.55 20.18 -10.51
CA TYR A 6 26.51 19.18 -10.71
C TYR A 6 25.49 19.16 -9.57
N ASN A 7 25.94 19.23 -8.31
CA ASN A 7 25.03 19.30 -7.16
C ASN A 7 24.18 20.58 -7.18
N ILE A 8 24.76 21.74 -7.46
CA ILE A 8 24.00 23.00 -7.55
C ILE A 8 22.98 22.93 -8.70
N GLY A 9 23.39 22.46 -9.88
CA GLY A 9 22.49 22.26 -11.00
C GLY A 9 21.36 21.28 -10.69
N PHE A 10 21.65 20.19 -10.00
CA PHE A 10 20.67 19.21 -9.57
C PHE A 10 19.67 19.80 -8.56
N HIS A 11 20.13 20.59 -7.59
CA HIS A 11 19.25 21.26 -6.63
C HIS A 11 18.36 22.31 -7.28
N ILE A 12 18.89 23.11 -8.22
CA ILE A 12 18.11 24.10 -8.97
C ILE A 12 17.07 23.39 -9.84
N PHE A 13 17.47 22.35 -10.57
CA PHE A 13 16.56 21.53 -11.37
C PHE A 13 15.44 20.95 -10.50
N PHE A 14 15.77 20.40 -9.33
CA PHE A 14 14.78 19.84 -8.41
C PHE A 14 13.88 20.93 -7.83
N ALA A 15 14.41 22.11 -7.49
CA ALA A 15 13.63 23.23 -6.97
C ALA A 15 12.63 23.78 -7.99
N VAL A 16 13.00 23.81 -9.28
CA VAL A 16 12.12 24.25 -10.38
C VAL A 16 11.12 23.14 -10.76
N ALA A 17 11.55 21.88 -10.75
CA ALA A 17 10.69 20.75 -11.06
C ALA A 17 9.70 20.44 -9.92
N ALA A 18 10.07 20.68 -8.67
CA ALA A 18 9.25 20.41 -7.49
C ALA A 18 7.84 21.02 -7.56
N PRO A 19 7.63 22.32 -7.83
CA PRO A 19 6.28 22.88 -7.93
C PRO A 19 5.48 22.27 -9.08
N TYR A 20 6.10 21.94 -10.22
CA TYR A 20 5.44 21.26 -11.32
C TYR A 20 4.98 19.84 -10.94
N TYR A 21 5.87 19.04 -10.35
CA TYR A 21 5.53 17.69 -9.88
C TYR A 21 4.54 17.73 -8.73
N PHE A 22 4.65 18.68 -7.80
CA PHE A 22 3.73 18.88 -6.69
C PHE A 22 2.33 19.25 -7.20
N LEU A 23 2.22 20.18 -8.15
CA LEU A 23 0.94 20.53 -8.79
C LEU A 23 0.36 19.35 -9.58
N ARG A 24 1.20 18.58 -10.27
CA ARG A 24 0.76 17.35 -10.98
C ARG A 24 0.26 16.29 -10.01
N MET A 25 0.91 16.16 -8.85
CA MET A 25 0.53 15.27 -7.77
C MET A 25 -0.80 15.68 -7.13
N TRP A 26 -0.96 16.98 -6.87
CA TRP A 26 -2.18 17.59 -6.34
C TRP A 26 -3.35 17.43 -7.31
N ARG A 27 -3.14 17.73 -8.60
CA ARG A 27 -4.17 17.59 -9.65
C ARG A 27 -4.60 16.15 -9.92
N ARG A 28 -3.74 15.16 -9.64
CA ARG A 28 -4.10 13.75 -9.80
C ARG A 28 -5.14 13.28 -8.77
N GLY A 29 -5.34 14.01 -7.67
CA GLY A 29 -6.23 13.57 -6.59
C GLY A 29 -5.77 12.25 -5.95
N ASN A 30 -6.44 11.81 -4.89
CA ASN A 30 -6.20 10.52 -4.21
C ASN A 30 -4.80 10.24 -3.63
N TRP A 31 -3.90 11.23 -3.52
CA TRP A 31 -2.62 11.04 -2.83
C TRP A 31 -2.73 10.89 -1.32
N GLN A 32 -3.84 11.37 -0.74
CA GLN A 32 -4.12 11.29 0.69
C GLN A 32 -4.72 9.95 1.09
N GLU A 33 -5.40 9.25 0.17
CA GLU A 33 -6.05 7.97 0.46
C GLU A 33 -5.01 6.89 0.76
N GLY A 34 -4.98 6.43 2.01
CA GLY A 34 -4.05 5.39 2.46
C GLY A 34 -2.63 5.88 2.77
N PHE A 35 -2.36 7.19 2.70
CA PHE A 35 -1.04 7.74 3.05
C PHE A 35 -0.66 7.40 4.51
N GLY A 36 -1.64 7.45 5.43
CA GLY A 36 -1.46 7.03 6.83
C GLY A 36 -1.17 5.53 7.01
N GLN A 37 -1.76 4.68 6.16
CA GLN A 37 -1.53 3.23 6.21
C GLN A 37 -0.08 2.87 5.85
N ARG A 38 0.56 3.67 4.97
CA ARG A 38 2.00 3.52 4.66
C ARG A 38 2.90 3.77 5.88
N PHE A 39 2.45 4.54 6.87
CA PHE A 39 3.14 4.75 8.14
C PHE A 39 2.66 3.80 9.25
N SER A 40 2.05 2.67 8.90
CA SER A 40 1.50 1.70 9.86
C SER A 40 0.36 2.27 10.75
N ARG A 41 -0.26 3.38 10.35
CA ARG A 41 -1.48 3.89 11.01
C ARG A 41 -2.69 3.21 10.38
N TYR A 42 -2.94 1.98 10.81
CA TYR A 42 -4.16 1.26 10.48
C TYR A 42 -5.30 1.69 11.40
N ASP A 43 -6.52 1.68 10.87
CA ASP A 43 -7.73 1.99 11.64
C ASP A 43 -7.88 1.04 12.84
N SER A 44 -8.44 1.52 13.95
CA SER A 44 -8.69 0.72 15.15
C SER A 44 -9.60 -0.48 14.84
N LYS A 45 -10.53 -0.33 13.90
CA LYS A 45 -11.32 -1.43 13.35
C LYS A 45 -10.45 -2.52 12.72
N PHE A 46 -9.43 -2.16 11.94
CA PHE A 46 -8.52 -3.13 11.33
C PHE A 46 -7.74 -3.90 12.39
N LYS A 47 -7.18 -3.20 13.39
CA LYS A 47 -6.47 -3.84 14.52
C LYS A 47 -7.35 -4.80 15.29
N GLN A 48 -8.56 -4.39 15.65
CA GLN A 48 -9.50 -5.26 16.36
C GLN A 48 -9.91 -6.47 15.50
N SER A 49 -9.91 -6.30 14.19
CA SER A 49 -10.27 -7.36 13.26
C SER A 49 -9.22 -8.47 13.16
N ILE A 50 -7.95 -8.19 13.51
CA ILE A 50 -6.81 -9.13 13.51
C ILE A 50 -6.47 -9.63 14.91
N THR A 51 -6.82 -8.88 15.95
CA THR A 51 -6.60 -9.28 17.34
C THR A 51 -7.34 -10.60 17.63
N ASN A 52 -6.60 -11.59 18.14
CA ASN A 52 -7.13 -12.90 18.53
C ASN A 52 -7.69 -13.77 17.38
N ARG A 53 -7.27 -13.54 16.14
CA ARG A 53 -7.58 -14.42 14.99
C ARG A 53 -6.34 -14.81 14.23
N ASP A 54 -6.25 -16.10 13.87
CA ASP A 54 -5.25 -16.57 12.93
C ASP A 54 -5.46 -15.90 11.57
N THR A 55 -4.40 -15.27 11.08
CA THR A 55 -4.48 -14.33 9.96
C THR A 55 -3.49 -14.72 8.88
N ILE A 56 -3.96 -14.83 7.64
CA ILE A 56 -3.14 -14.98 6.44
C ILE A 56 -2.96 -13.60 5.80
N TRP A 57 -1.71 -13.17 5.68
CA TRP A 57 -1.36 -11.95 4.99
C TRP A 57 -0.73 -12.26 3.62
N LEU A 58 -1.38 -11.80 2.56
CA LEU A 58 -0.89 -11.84 1.18
C LEU A 58 -0.42 -10.44 0.76
N HIS A 59 0.78 -10.35 0.19
CA HIS A 59 1.31 -9.11 -0.36
C HIS A 59 1.41 -9.21 -1.88
N ALA A 60 0.81 -8.24 -2.58
CA ALA A 60 0.84 -8.14 -4.03
C ALA A 60 1.34 -6.74 -4.45
N VAL A 61 2.55 -6.70 -5.01
CA VAL A 61 3.27 -5.48 -5.41
C VAL A 61 2.75 -4.95 -6.75
N SER A 62 2.31 -5.87 -7.63
CA SER A 62 1.88 -5.56 -9.00
C SER A 62 0.39 -5.85 -9.25
N VAL A 63 -0.17 -5.24 -10.30
CA VAL A 63 -1.54 -5.51 -10.78
C VAL A 63 -1.71 -6.97 -11.21
N GLY A 64 -0.70 -7.56 -11.85
CA GLY A 64 -0.71 -8.98 -12.23
C GLY A 64 -0.77 -9.89 -11.00
N GLU A 65 0.02 -9.57 -9.97
CA GLU A 65 0.03 -10.30 -8.70
C GLU A 65 -1.29 -10.13 -7.95
N VAL A 66 -1.88 -8.93 -7.94
CA VAL A 66 -3.21 -8.68 -7.37
C VAL A 66 -4.25 -9.59 -8.00
N ASN A 67 -4.18 -9.80 -9.32
CA ASN A 67 -5.11 -10.68 -10.02
C ASN A 67 -4.95 -12.15 -9.59
N ILE A 68 -3.71 -12.62 -9.47
CA ILE A 68 -3.40 -13.98 -8.98
C ILE A 68 -3.83 -14.15 -7.53
N CYS A 69 -3.48 -13.19 -6.66
CA CYS A 69 -3.90 -13.19 -5.26
C CYS A 69 -5.42 -13.24 -5.13
N THR A 70 -6.15 -12.49 -5.95
CA THR A 70 -7.62 -12.52 -5.92
C THR A 70 -8.15 -13.92 -6.21
N GLN A 71 -7.62 -14.61 -7.22
CA GLN A 71 -8.04 -15.98 -7.55
C GLN A 71 -7.67 -16.96 -6.45
N LEU A 72 -6.46 -16.83 -5.90
CA LEU A 72 -5.99 -17.65 -4.78
C LEU A 72 -6.92 -17.49 -3.57
N ILE A 73 -7.32 -16.27 -3.24
CA ILE A 73 -8.19 -16.01 -2.10
C ILE A 73 -9.56 -16.63 -2.31
N LYS A 74 -10.16 -16.52 -3.50
CA LYS A 74 -11.45 -17.16 -3.81
C LYS A 74 -11.40 -18.68 -3.67
N ALA A 75 -10.26 -19.30 -4.00
CA ALA A 75 -10.08 -20.75 -3.85
C ALA A 75 -9.76 -21.17 -2.41
N LEU A 76 -9.07 -20.30 -1.66
CA LEU A 76 -8.60 -20.58 -0.30
C LEU A 76 -9.69 -20.31 0.74
N GLU A 77 -10.45 -19.24 0.59
CA GLU A 77 -11.48 -18.78 1.52
C GLU A 77 -12.46 -19.88 1.96
N PRO A 78 -13.03 -20.73 1.07
CA PRO A 78 -13.91 -21.81 1.48
C PRO A 78 -13.21 -22.91 2.31
N ARG A 79 -11.89 -23.04 2.18
CA ARG A 79 -11.08 -24.07 2.87
C ARG A 79 -10.61 -23.61 4.24
N VAL A 80 -10.55 -22.30 4.48
CA VAL A 80 -10.07 -21.72 5.75
C VAL A 80 -11.04 -20.68 6.33
N PRO A 81 -12.32 -21.04 6.56
CA PRO A 81 -13.35 -20.08 6.97
C PRO A 81 -13.07 -19.41 8.33
N GLN A 82 -12.21 -20.03 9.14
CA GLN A 82 -11.82 -19.56 10.46
C GLN A 82 -10.61 -18.60 10.43
N LEU A 83 -9.88 -18.54 9.30
CA LEU A 83 -8.74 -17.65 9.13
C LEU A 83 -9.18 -16.31 8.55
N LYS A 84 -8.55 -15.24 9.00
CA LYS A 84 -8.74 -13.93 8.41
C LYS A 84 -7.75 -13.70 7.29
N ILE A 85 -8.23 -13.32 6.11
CA ILE A 85 -7.36 -13.01 4.97
C ILE A 85 -7.20 -11.49 4.85
N ILE A 86 -5.94 -11.06 4.71
CA ILE A 86 -5.55 -9.67 4.50
C ILE A 86 -4.71 -9.58 3.24
N VAL A 87 -4.98 -8.58 2.41
CA VAL A 87 -4.19 -8.31 1.21
C VAL A 87 -3.58 -6.93 1.29
N SER A 88 -2.26 -6.83 1.13
CA SER A 88 -1.55 -5.57 1.01
C SER A 88 -1.06 -5.30 -0.40
N THR A 89 -1.12 -4.04 -0.82
CA THR A 89 -0.55 -3.59 -2.10
C THR A 89 0.19 -2.27 -1.96
N THR A 90 1.11 -2.01 -2.89
CA THR A 90 1.97 -0.83 -2.88
C THR A 90 1.44 0.27 -3.81
N THR A 91 0.67 -0.11 -4.84
CA THR A 91 0.20 0.79 -5.91
C THR A 91 -1.27 1.16 -5.74
N THR A 92 -1.63 2.39 -6.12
CA THR A 92 -3.03 2.85 -6.09
C THR A 92 -3.89 2.08 -7.10
N THR A 93 -3.31 1.70 -8.24
CA THR A 93 -3.95 0.83 -9.25
C THR A 93 -4.22 -0.56 -8.70
N GLY A 94 -3.26 -1.17 -8.00
CA GLY A 94 -3.46 -2.44 -7.29
C GLY A 94 -4.57 -2.36 -6.25
N MET A 95 -4.65 -1.26 -5.49
CA MET A 95 -5.70 -1.07 -4.48
C MET A 95 -7.08 -0.96 -5.12
N ALA A 96 -7.21 -0.20 -6.22
CA ALA A 96 -8.46 -0.09 -6.95
C ALA A 96 -8.93 -1.47 -7.48
N GLU A 97 -8.01 -2.28 -8.00
CA GLU A 97 -8.30 -3.64 -8.45
C GLU A 97 -8.74 -4.55 -7.30
N LEU A 98 -8.07 -4.50 -6.14
CA LEU A 98 -8.47 -5.24 -4.94
C LEU A 98 -9.84 -4.81 -4.42
N GLN A 99 -10.12 -3.50 -4.42
CA GLN A 99 -11.41 -2.97 -4.01
C GLN A 99 -12.54 -3.50 -4.90
N LYS A 100 -12.30 -3.55 -6.21
CA LYS A 100 -13.27 -4.03 -7.20
C LYS A 100 -13.49 -5.55 -7.17
N LYS A 101 -12.43 -6.33 -6.98
CA LYS A 101 -12.46 -7.79 -7.16
C LYS A 101 -12.72 -8.60 -5.90
N LEU A 102 -12.35 -8.07 -4.73
CA LEU A 102 -12.50 -8.77 -3.45
C LEU A 102 -13.73 -8.27 -2.69
N PRO A 103 -14.46 -9.15 -1.99
CA PRO A 103 -15.56 -8.77 -1.11
C PRO A 103 -15.11 -7.89 0.07
N ALA A 104 -16.07 -7.24 0.73
CA ALA A 104 -15.81 -6.21 1.75
C ALA A 104 -15.26 -6.76 3.08
N HIS A 105 -15.47 -8.05 3.38
CA HIS A 105 -14.99 -8.66 4.61
C HIS A 105 -13.49 -9.02 4.57
N ILE A 106 -12.88 -9.04 3.37
CA ILE A 106 -11.44 -9.19 3.21
C ILE A 106 -10.78 -7.82 3.42
N ALA A 107 -9.82 -7.77 4.34
CA ALA A 107 -9.13 -6.52 4.64
C ALA A 107 -8.13 -6.19 3.54
N LYS A 108 -8.19 -4.95 3.04
CA LYS A 108 -7.36 -4.43 1.95
C LYS A 108 -6.57 -3.25 2.51
N ILE A 109 -5.25 -3.35 2.53
CA ILE A 109 -4.38 -2.34 3.13
C ILE A 109 -3.26 -1.92 2.19
N TYR A 110 -2.72 -0.73 2.35
CA TYR A 110 -1.43 -0.42 1.76
C TYR A 110 -0.30 -1.07 2.56
N TYR A 111 0.70 -1.61 1.86
CA TYR A 111 1.90 -2.13 2.51
C TYR A 111 2.61 -1.00 3.27
N PRO A 112 3.02 -1.22 4.54
CA PRO A 112 3.74 -0.22 5.30
C PRO A 112 5.09 0.05 4.64
N LEU A 113 5.66 1.24 4.84
CA LEU A 113 7.00 1.53 4.37
C LEU A 113 7.98 0.48 4.90
N ASP A 114 8.90 0.04 4.05
CA ASP A 114 9.83 -1.06 4.28
C ASP A 114 10.97 -0.67 5.25
N ALA A 115 10.60 -0.02 6.35
CA ALA A 115 11.46 0.25 7.49
C ALA A 115 11.08 -0.69 8.62
N ARG A 116 12.08 -1.30 9.25
CA ARG A 116 11.93 -2.25 10.38
C ARG A 116 10.96 -1.77 11.47
N ARG A 117 10.89 -0.45 11.69
CA ARG A 117 9.97 0.17 12.66
C ARG A 117 8.50 0.03 12.25
N TYR A 118 8.16 0.15 10.97
CA TYR A 118 6.77 0.09 10.53
C TYR A 118 6.30 -1.35 10.32
N VAL A 119 7.16 -2.23 9.82
CA VAL A 119 6.85 -3.66 9.66
C VAL A 119 6.63 -4.37 11.01
N ARG A 120 7.35 -3.95 12.07
CA ARG A 120 7.18 -4.54 13.42
C ARG A 120 5.85 -4.17 14.09
N HIS A 121 5.23 -3.05 13.72
CA HIS A 121 4.01 -2.53 14.35
C HIS A 121 2.76 -2.74 13.49
N SER A 122 2.91 -3.36 12.32
CA SER A 122 1.80 -3.71 11.43
C SER A 122 1.12 -5.05 11.79
N MET A 123 1.69 -5.80 12.73
CA MET A 123 1.10 -6.97 13.40
C MET A 123 0.89 -6.63 14.89
#